data_AF-A0AAW9J958-F1
#
_entry.id   AF-A0AAW9J958-F1
#
_cell.length_a   1.000
_cell.length_b   1.000
_cell.length_c   1.000
_cell.angle_alpha   90.00
_cell.angle_beta   90.00
_cell.angle_gamma   90.00
#
_symmetry.space_group_name_H-M   'P 1'
#
loop_
_entity.id
_entity.type
_entity.pdbx_description
1 polymer ?
#
loop_
_entity_poly.entity_id
_entity_poly.type
_entity_poly.pdbx_seq_one_letter_code
_entity_poly.pdbx_strand_id
1 'polypeptide(L)'
;LNAAADLGANRKEVFRKIVLPLSMPGVVSGITMVFMPAVSTFVISRLLGGGQYMLLGNLIEQQFTMMGDWNFGSSISIFMMIIILISMAIMSKFDNSDAKEGGGQLW
;
A
#
# COMPACT_ATOMS: atom_id res chain seq x y z
N LEU A 1 17.55 -8.83 -29.06
CA LEU A 1 16.40 -8.99 -30.00
C LEU A 1 16.87 -9.37 -31.40
N ASN A 2 17.80 -8.61 -32.00
CA ASN A 2 18.32 -8.89 -33.34
C ASN A 2 18.91 -10.30 -33.48
N ALA A 3 19.71 -10.76 -32.51
CA ALA A 3 20.26 -12.13 -32.49
C ALA A 3 19.18 -13.24 -32.48
N ALA A 4 18.01 -13.01 -31.89
CA ALA A 4 16.95 -14.02 -31.83
C ALA A 4 16.13 -14.09 -33.12
N ALA A 5 16.01 -12.96 -33.82
CA ALA A 5 15.41 -12.91 -35.16
C ALA A 5 16.32 -13.58 -36.19
N ASP A 6 17.65 -13.41 -36.07
CA ASP A 6 18.64 -14.08 -36.93
C ASP A 6 18.66 -15.62 -36.74
N LEU A 7 18.23 -16.10 -35.56
CA LEU A 7 18.10 -17.53 -35.23
C LEU A 7 16.75 -18.15 -35.67
N GLY A 8 15.90 -17.40 -36.38
CA GLY A 8 14.61 -17.89 -36.90
C GLY A 8 13.47 -17.95 -35.88
N ALA A 9 13.63 -17.33 -34.71
CA ALA A 9 12.58 -17.35 -33.68
C ALA A 9 11.41 -16.43 -34.07
N ASN A 10 10.18 -16.94 -33.92
CA ASN A 10 8.97 -16.17 -34.21
C ASN A 10 8.79 -15.03 -33.19
N ARG A 11 8.16 -13.90 -33.56
CA ARG A 11 7.99 -12.72 -32.66
C ARG A 11 7.35 -13.08 -31.31
N LYS A 12 6.43 -14.04 -31.30
CA LYS A 12 5.79 -14.55 -30.07
C LYS A 12 6.77 -15.33 -29.17
N GLU A 13 7.73 -16.06 -29.76
CA GLU A 13 8.76 -16.77 -29.02
C GLU A 13 9.80 -15.81 -28.46
N VAL A 14 10.25 -14.83 -29.25
CA VAL A 14 11.18 -13.78 -28.80
C VAL A 14 10.58 -13.00 -27.62
N PHE A 15 9.28 -12.67 -27.68
CA PHE A 15 8.61 -12.00 -26.57
C PHE A 15 8.61 -12.87 -25.31
N ARG A 16 8.15 -14.12 -25.38
CA ARG A 16 8.03 -14.98 -24.19
C ARG A 16 9.36 -15.46 -23.60
N LYS A 17 10.34 -15.79 -24.45
CA LYS A 17 11.63 -16.36 -24.00
C LYS A 17 12.69 -15.31 -23.69
N ILE A 18 12.57 -14.10 -24.23
CA ILE A 18 13.63 -13.09 -24.13
C ILE A 18 13.11 -11.82 -23.48
N VAL A 19 12.08 -11.19 -24.06
CA VAL A 19 11.56 -9.92 -23.53
C VAL A 19 10.96 -10.10 -22.14
N LEU A 20 10.05 -11.06 -21.99
CA LEU A 20 9.31 -11.29 -20.75
C LEU A 20 10.26 -11.59 -19.57
N PRO A 21 11.19 -12.58 -19.64
CA PRO A 21 12.10 -12.85 -18.52
C PRO A 21 13.13 -11.74 -18.27
N LEU A 22 13.61 -11.02 -19.29
CA LEU A 22 14.47 -9.86 -19.05
C LEU A 22 13.71 -8.67 -18.44
N SER A 23 12.42 -8.53 -18.73
CA SER A 23 11.59 -7.46 -18.18
C SER A 23 10.99 -7.78 -16.81
N MET A 24 10.92 -9.06 -16.40
CA MET A 24 10.44 -9.48 -15.07
C MET A 24 11.06 -8.70 -13.89
N PRO A 25 12.39 -8.48 -13.79
CA PRO A 25 12.94 -7.69 -12.69
C PRO A 25 12.43 -6.23 -12.67
N GLY A 26 12.20 -5.63 -13.84
CA GLY A 26 11.60 -4.29 -13.93
C GLY A 26 10.11 -4.27 -13.60
N VAL A 27 9.36 -5.34 -13.95
CA VAL A 27 7.94 -5.47 -13.60
C VAL A 27 7.76 -5.60 -12.09
N VAL A 28 8.59 -6.41 -11.43
CA VAL A 28 8.54 -6.57 -9.96
C VAL A 28 8.83 -5.23 -9.27
N SER A 29 9.86 -4.51 -9.71
CA SER A 29 10.17 -3.16 -9.19
C SER A 29 9.07 -2.13 -9.47
N GLY A 30 8.43 -2.18 -10.65
CA GLY A 30 7.30 -1.30 -10.96
C GLY A 30 6.07 -1.58 -10.09
N ILE A 31 5.80 -2.85 -9.78
CA ILE A 31 4.70 -3.25 -8.90
C ILE A 31 4.95 -2.71 -7.49
N THR A 32 6.15 -2.88 -6.93
CA THR A 32 6.47 -2.38 -5.58
C THR A 32 6.46 -0.85 -5.53
N MET A 33 6.92 -0.17 -6.58
CA MET A 33 6.90 1.30 -6.70
C MET A 33 5.48 1.89 -6.67
N VAL A 34 4.48 1.19 -7.23
CA VAL A 34 3.07 1.64 -7.22
C VAL A 34 2.33 1.18 -5.96
N PHE A 35 2.72 0.04 -5.39
CA PHE A 35 2.09 -0.51 -4.20
C PHE A 35 2.29 0.38 -2.96
N MET A 36 3.50 0.91 -2.75
CA MET A 36 3.82 1.76 -1.60
C MET A 36 2.91 3.02 -1.49
N PRO A 37 2.74 3.84 -2.55
CA PRO A 37 1.83 4.98 -2.51
C PRO A 37 0.34 4.56 -2.49
N ALA A 38 -0.04 3.43 -3.12
CA ALA A 38 -1.44 2.98 -3.09
C ALA A 38 -1.94 2.69 -1.67
N VAL A 39 -1.10 2.11 -0.80
CA VAL A 39 -1.50 1.82 0.59
C VAL A 39 -1.62 3.11 1.43
N SER A 40 -0.84 4.15 1.13
CA SER A 40 -0.89 5.44 1.85
C SER A 40 -2.02 6.37 1.36
N THR A 41 -2.63 6.09 0.21
CA THR A 41 -3.65 6.94 -0.42
C THR A 41 -5.04 6.89 0.25
N PHE A 42 -5.18 6.23 1.41
CA PHE A 42 -6.42 6.25 2.20
C PHE A 42 -6.89 7.67 2.56
N VAL A 43 -5.98 8.64 2.60
CA VAL A 43 -6.26 10.07 2.82
C VAL A 43 -7.13 10.68 1.70
N ILE A 44 -6.98 10.23 0.45
CA ILE A 44 -7.81 10.72 -0.67
C ILE A 44 -9.24 10.18 -0.57
N SER A 45 -9.41 8.92 -0.12
CA SER A 45 -10.75 8.36 0.13
C SER A 45 -11.51 9.14 1.20
N ARG A 46 -10.80 9.67 2.20
CA ARG A 46 -11.35 10.56 3.23
C ARG A 46 -11.77 11.93 2.67
N LEU A 47 -10.98 12.49 1.75
CA LEU A 47 -11.28 13.79 1.13
C LEU A 47 -12.42 13.70 0.10
N LEU A 48 -12.53 12.59 -0.64
CA LEU A 48 -13.59 12.36 -1.63
C LEU A 48 -14.96 12.03 -0.99
N GLY A 49 -14.97 11.52 0.25
CA GLY A 49 -16.20 11.13 0.97
C GLY A 49 -17.08 12.29 1.47
N GLY A 50 -16.64 13.55 1.38
CA GLY A 50 -17.48 14.75 1.52
C GLY A 50 -18.32 14.87 2.80
N GLY A 51 -17.99 14.15 3.89
CA GLY A 51 -18.80 14.13 5.11
C GLY A 51 -20.10 13.30 5.03
N GLN A 52 -20.38 12.62 3.90
CA GLN A 52 -21.53 11.71 3.75
C GLN A 52 -21.33 10.38 4.50
N TYR A 53 -20.09 10.05 4.84
CA TYR A 53 -19.76 8.87 5.64
C TYR A 53 -19.16 9.33 6.96
N MET A 54 -19.79 8.91 8.06
CA MET A 54 -19.24 9.13 9.39
C MET A 54 -17.93 8.36 9.51
N LEU A 55 -16.82 9.09 9.46
CA LEU A 55 -15.49 8.55 9.65
C LEU A 55 -15.28 8.22 11.13
N LEU A 56 -14.42 7.26 11.40
CA LEU A 56 -14.09 6.85 12.77
C LEU A 56 -13.61 8.02 13.64
N GLY A 57 -12.87 8.97 13.06
CA GLY A 57 -12.45 10.19 13.78
C GLY A 57 -13.62 11.10 14.17
N ASN A 58 -14.59 11.27 13.26
CA ASN A 58 -15.76 12.10 13.52
C ASN A 58 -16.69 11.44 14.55
N LEU A 59 -16.77 10.10 14.55
CA LEU A 59 -17.52 9.33 15.54
C LEU A 59 -16.95 9.51 16.95
N ILE A 60 -15.61 9.44 17.09
CA ILE A 60 -14.94 9.65 18.38
C ILE A 60 -15.21 11.07 18.88
N GLU A 61 -14.99 12.08 18.03
CA GLU A 61 -15.24 13.49 18.38
C GLU A 61 -16.69 13.73 18.80
N GLN A 62 -17.66 13.19 18.06
CA GLN A 62 -19.08 13.31 18.39
C GLN A 62 -19.39 12.68 19.75
N GLN A 63 -18.75 11.57 20.10
CA GLN A 63 -18.97 10.92 21.39
C GLN A 63 -18.42 11.72 22.58
N PHE A 64 -17.28 12.39 22.39
CA PHE A 64 -16.68 13.26 23.41
C PHE A 64 -17.41 14.61 23.53
N THR A 65 -17.85 15.20 22.41
CA THR A 65 -18.33 16.59 22.37
C THR A 65 -19.86 16.71 22.35
N MET A 66 -20.58 15.87 21.59
CA MET A 66 -22.05 15.96 21.48
C MET A 66 -22.77 15.10 22.52
N MET A 67 -22.34 13.85 22.71
CA MET A 67 -22.99 12.94 23.67
C MET A 67 -22.49 13.15 25.10
N GLY A 68 -21.30 13.74 25.27
CA GLY A 68 -20.72 14.00 26.59
C GLY A 68 -20.39 12.72 27.37
N ASP A 69 -20.22 11.60 26.68
CA ASP A 69 -20.00 10.26 27.24
C ASP A 69 -18.53 9.88 27.10
N TRP A 70 -17.71 10.42 27.99
CA TRP A 70 -16.25 10.32 27.98
C TRP A 70 -15.77 8.87 28.11
N ASN A 71 -16.53 8.04 28.83
CA ASN A 71 -16.23 6.62 28.99
C ASN A 71 -16.38 5.84 27.68
N PHE A 72 -17.47 6.07 26.95
CA PHE A 72 -17.73 5.40 25.68
C PHE A 72 -16.76 5.90 24.59
N GLY A 73 -16.53 7.21 24.51
CA GLY A 73 -15.54 7.80 23.58
C GLY A 73 -14.12 7.27 23.82
N SER A 74 -13.73 7.07 25.08
CA SER A 74 -12.41 6.50 25.44
C SER A 74 -12.30 5.03 25.04
N SER A 75 -13.35 4.24 25.24
CA SER A 75 -13.36 2.81 24.87
C SER A 75 -13.20 2.60 23.36
N ILE A 76 -13.91 3.40 22.54
CA ILE A 76 -13.80 3.35 21.08
C ILE A 76 -12.41 3.81 20.63
N SER A 77 -11.85 4.84 21.24
CA SER A 77 -10.50 5.33 20.93
C SER A 77 -9.42 4.27 21.19
N ILE A 78 -9.48 3.59 22.34
CA ILE A 78 -8.52 2.53 22.68
C ILE A 78 -8.67 1.34 21.72
N PHE A 79 -9.90 0.95 21.42
CA PHE A 79 -10.15 -0.14 20.47
C PHE A 79 -9.60 0.19 19.07
N MET A 80 -9.80 1.42 18.60
CA MET A 80 -9.23 1.91 17.35
C MET A 80 -7.71 1.96 17.36
N MET A 81 -7.11 2.39 18.47
CA MET A 81 -5.65 2.40 18.63
C MET A 81 -5.07 0.99 18.47
N ILE A 82 -5.69 -0.03 19.07
CA ILE A 82 -5.26 -1.43 18.93
C ILE A 82 -5.34 -1.89 17.47
N ILE A 83 -6.44 -1.59 16.78
CA ILE A 83 -6.61 -1.96 15.36
C ILE A 83 -5.55 -1.28 14.49
N ILE A 84 -5.27 0.00 14.72
CA ILE A 84 -4.24 0.75 13.98
C ILE A 84 -2.87 0.14 14.24
N LEU A 85 -2.51 -0.16 15.49
CA LEU A 85 -1.23 -0.77 15.84
C LEU A 85 -1.07 -2.15 15.21
N ILE A 86 -2.12 -2.97 15.16
CA ILE A 86 -2.11 -4.27 14.49
C ILE A 86 -1.92 -4.09 12.99
N SER A 87 -2.69 -3.19 12.37
CA SER A 87 -2.56 -2.90 10.94
C SER A 87 -1.16 -2.38 10.59
N MET A 88 -0.61 -1.50 11.42
CA MET A 88 0.75 -0.99 11.28
C MET A 88 1.79 -2.09 11.47
N ALA A 89 1.62 -3.01 12.43
CA ALA A 89 2.54 -4.13 12.64
C ALA A 89 2.50 -5.14 11.49
N ILE A 90 1.32 -5.38 10.92
CA ILE A 90 1.16 -6.22 9.73
C ILE A 90 1.82 -5.54 8.53
N MET A 91 1.51 -4.27 8.30
CA MET A 91 2.12 -3.47 7.23
C MET A 91 3.62 -3.35 7.41
N SER A 92 4.13 -3.19 8.64
CA SER A 92 5.56 -3.12 8.93
C SER A 92 6.25 -4.47 8.77
N LYS A 93 5.53 -5.60 8.89
CA LYS A 93 6.08 -6.92 8.57
C LYS A 93 6.21 -7.13 7.06
N PHE A 94 5.23 -6.64 6.29
CA PHE A 94 5.36 -6.59 4.83
C PHE A 94 6.48 -5.63 4.42
N ASP A 95 6.55 -4.45 5.06
CA ASP A 95 7.66 -3.50 4.90
C ASP A 95 9.00 -4.08 5.38
N ASN A 96 9.07 -4.95 6.40
CA ASN A 96 10.31 -5.62 6.80
C ASN A 96 10.79 -6.65 5.77
N SER A 97 9.89 -7.09 4.88
CA SER A 97 10.22 -7.92 3.72
C SER A 97 10.90 -7.09 2.62
N ASP A 98 10.58 -5.78 2.57
CA ASP A 98 11.13 -4.80 1.63
C ASP A 98 12.29 -3.96 2.23
N ALA A 99 12.40 -3.87 3.57
CA ALA A 99 13.43 -3.13 4.29
C ALA A 99 14.79 -3.83 4.26
N LYS A 100 14.84 -5.09 3.84
CA LYS A 100 16.10 -5.76 3.49
C LYS A 100 16.65 -5.36 2.12
N GLU A 101 15.91 -4.61 1.30
CA GLU A 101 16.40 -4.11 0.01
C GLU A 101 16.38 -2.58 -0.14
N GLY A 102 15.73 -1.83 0.78
CA GLY A 102 15.66 -0.35 0.72
C GLY A 102 16.54 0.43 1.71
N GLY A 103 17.27 -0.26 2.60
CA GLY A 103 18.02 0.35 3.71
C GLY A 103 19.41 0.88 3.37
N GLY A 104 19.62 1.51 2.22
CA GLY A 104 20.93 2.06 1.90
C GLY A 104 21.02 2.80 0.58
N GLN A 105 20.76 4.10 0.60
CA GLN A 105 21.65 5.11 0.01
C GLN A 105 21.20 6.51 0.44
N LEU A 106 21.78 6.95 1.55
CA LEU A 106 22.06 8.35 1.80
C LEU A 106 23.23 8.75 0.89
N TRP A 107 22.92 9.20 -0.32
CA TRP A 107 23.73 10.12 -1.12
C TRP A 107 22.79 10.93 -2.00
#